data_AF-A0A2G2KG17-F1
#
_entry.id   AF-A0A2G2KG17-F1
#
_cell.length_a   1.000
_cell.length_b   1.000
_cell.length_c   1.000
_cell.angle_alpha   90.00
_cell.angle_beta   90.00
_cell.angle_gamma   90.00
#
_symmetry.space_group_name_H-M   'P 1'
#
loop_
_entity.id
_entity.type
_entity.pdbx_description
1 polymer ?
#
loop_
_entity_poly.entity_id
_entity_poly.type
_entity_poly.pdbx_seq_one_letter_code
_entity_poly.pdbx_strand_id
1 'polypeptide(L)'
;MSLVQDYCITCDKKGNYVLEFNTSENASVVYSTERDGTNVITVKPDTKGTIAFSKNYGNIIKFLKYAFEQEDQLLRTVRQPSGQVGP
;
A
#
# COMPACT_ATOMS: atom_id res chain seq x y z
N MET A 1 -15.44 10.08 -2.93
CA MET A 1 -14.19 10.51 -2.26
C MET A 1 -13.22 9.35 -2.39
N SER A 2 -11.95 9.57 -2.76
CA SER A 2 -11.03 8.45 -2.88
C SER A 2 -10.73 7.85 -1.51
N LEU A 3 -10.91 6.53 -1.39
CA LEU A 3 -10.81 5.82 -0.12
C LEU A 3 -9.38 5.81 0.41
N VAL A 4 -8.36 5.65 -0.45
CA VAL A 4 -6.95 5.78 -0.03
C VAL A 4 -6.51 7.22 -0.21
N GLN A 5 -6.07 7.84 0.88
CA GLN A 5 -5.68 9.26 0.90
C GLN A 5 -4.19 9.44 0.58
N ASP A 6 -3.36 8.58 1.17
CA ASP A 6 -1.92 8.63 1.06
C ASP A 6 -1.31 7.24 1.00
N TYR A 7 -0.11 7.14 0.44
CA TYR A 7 0.71 5.94 0.53
C TYR A 7 2.20 6.30 0.50
N CYS A 8 3.03 5.47 1.13
CA CYS A 8 4.48 5.51 1.00
C CYS A 8 5.06 4.11 0.87
N ILE A 9 6.17 4.01 0.16
CA ILE A 9 6.97 2.79 0.07
C ILE A 9 8.34 3.10 0.63
N THR A 10 8.76 2.28 1.59
CA THR A 10 10.07 2.36 2.22
C THR A 10 10.86 1.11 1.85
N CYS A 11 12.09 1.26 1.40
CA CYS A 11 13.06 0.16 1.37
C CYS A 11 13.93 0.31 2.62
N ASP A 12 14.06 -0.72 3.45
CA ASP A 12 14.97 -0.68 4.60
C ASP A 12 16.42 -0.97 4.18
N LYS A 13 17.38 -0.79 5.11
CA LYS A 13 18.82 -1.06 4.86
C LYS A 13 19.14 -2.52 4.53
N LYS A 14 18.19 -3.45 4.72
CA LYS A 14 18.32 -4.87 4.39
C LYS A 14 17.68 -5.20 3.04
N GLY A 15 17.15 -4.20 2.33
CA GLY A 15 16.48 -4.35 1.04
C GLY A 15 15.02 -4.77 1.14
N ASN A 16 14.40 -4.72 2.32
CA ASN A 16 12.99 -5.07 2.47
C ASN A 16 12.09 -3.90 2.08
N TYR A 17 11.10 -4.17 1.23
CA TYR A 17 10.09 -3.19 0.87
C TYR A 17 8.88 -3.25 1.79
N VAL A 18 8.51 -2.11 2.35
CA VAL A 18 7.31 -1.91 3.17
C VAL A 18 6.43 -0.87 2.50
N LEU A 19 5.17 -1.23 2.24
CA LEU A 19 4.13 -0.30 1.81
C LEU A 19 3.29 0.07 3.03
N GLU A 20 3.02 1.36 3.17
CA GLU A 20 2.11 1.91 4.17
C GLU A 20 1.14 2.87 3.50
N PHE A 21 -0.11 2.88 3.93
CA PHE A 21 -1.13 3.79 3.41
C PHE A 21 -2.25 4.02 4.41
N ASN A 22 -2.91 5.18 4.29
CA ASN A 22 -4.08 5.53 5.08
C ASN A 22 -5.34 5.64 4.22
N THR A 23 -6.48 5.42 4.85
CA THR A 23 -7.80 5.60 4.25
C THR A 23 -8.61 6.70 4.92
N SER A 24 -9.56 7.28 4.18
CA SER A 24 -10.46 8.34 4.69
C SER A 24 -11.50 7.85 5.70
N GLU A 25 -11.77 6.55 5.70
CA GLU A 25 -12.73 5.87 6.57
C GLU A 25 -12.27 4.43 6.85
N ASN A 26 -12.95 3.75 7.78
CA ASN A 26 -12.63 2.37 8.11
C ASN A 26 -12.70 1.48 6.86
N ALA A 27 -11.67 0.68 6.65
CA ALA A 27 -11.54 -0.16 5.47
C ALA A 27 -11.04 -1.57 5.82
N SER A 28 -11.28 -2.48 4.89
CA SER A 28 -10.63 -3.79 4.83
C SER A 28 -9.73 -3.86 3.60
N VAL A 29 -8.65 -4.61 3.71
CA VAL A 29 -7.63 -4.70 2.66
C VAL A 29 -7.33 -6.15 2.34
N VAL A 30 -7.27 -6.44 1.04
CA VAL A 30 -6.81 -7.72 0.51
C VAL A 30 -5.53 -7.47 -0.28
N TYR A 31 -4.50 -8.25 0.02
CA TYR A 31 -3.23 -8.27 -0.70
C TYR A 31 -3.16 -9.53 -1.55
N SER A 32 -3.01 -9.38 -2.85
CA SER A 32 -2.84 -10.49 -3.80
C SER A 32 -1.62 -10.26 -4.69
N THR A 33 -1.12 -11.35 -5.26
CA THR A 33 -0.06 -11.30 -6.27
C THR A 33 -0.58 -12.02 -7.51
N GLU A 34 -0.57 -11.33 -8.64
CA GLU A 34 -0.96 -11.89 -9.92
C GLU A 34 0.13 -12.81 -10.50
N ARG A 35 -0.22 -13.57 -11.54
CA ARG A 35 0.69 -14.55 -12.15
C ARG A 35 1.93 -13.92 -12.78
N ASP A 36 1.86 -12.64 -13.17
CA ASP A 36 2.97 -11.88 -13.73
C ASP A 36 3.90 -11.26 -12.67
N GLY A 37 3.59 -11.46 -11.38
CA GLY A 37 4.33 -10.91 -10.24
C GLY A 37 3.86 -9.53 -9.79
N THR A 38 2.83 -8.96 -10.40
CA THR A 38 2.22 -7.70 -9.96
C THR A 38 1.51 -7.90 -8.62
N ASN A 39 1.80 -7.03 -7.64
CA ASN A 39 1.09 -7.07 -6.36
C ASN A 39 -0.13 -6.15 -6.43
N VAL A 40 -1.31 -6.70 -6.20
CA VAL A 40 -2.58 -5.95 -6.25
C VAL A 40 -3.09 -5.76 -4.84
N ILE A 41 -3.60 -4.55 -4.58
CA ILE A 41 -4.11 -4.15 -3.27
C ILE A 41 -5.53 -3.67 -3.46
N THR A 42 -6.48 -4.46 -3.00
CA THR A 42 -7.89 -4.09 -3.04
C THR A 42 -8.27 -3.50 -1.70
N VAL A 43 -8.78 -2.27 -1.70
CA VAL A 43 -9.19 -1.56 -0.49
C VAL A 43 -10.69 -1.29 -0.59
N LYS A 44 -11.46 -1.71 0.40
CA LYS A 44 -12.92 -1.55 0.42
C LYS A 44 -13.38 -0.92 1.74
N PRO A 45 -14.42 -0.07 1.74
CA PRO A 45 -15.01 0.43 2.98
C PRO A 45 -15.49 -0.74 3.84
N ASP A 46 -15.20 -0.70 5.13
CA ASP A 46 -15.65 -1.68 6.12
C ASP A 46 -15.82 -0.99 7.46
N THR A 47 -17.06 -0.93 7.95
CA THR A 47 -17.39 -0.31 9.24
C THR A 47 -16.61 -0.86 10.44
N LYS A 48 -16.11 -2.11 10.37
CA LYS A 48 -15.32 -2.76 11.42
C LYS A 48 -13.81 -2.72 11.15
N GLY A 49 -13.42 -2.15 10.03
CA GLY A 49 -12.04 -2.06 9.57
C GLY A 49 -11.22 -1.00 10.29
N THR A 50 -10.04 -0.73 9.75
CA THR A 50 -9.10 0.27 10.25
C THR A 50 -8.81 1.34 9.20
N ILE A 51 -8.15 2.42 9.58
CA ILE A 51 -7.80 3.52 8.68
C ILE A 51 -6.34 3.54 8.25
N ALA A 52 -5.49 2.67 8.79
CA ALA A 52 -4.07 2.63 8.51
C ALA A 52 -3.61 1.19 8.27
N PHE A 53 -2.78 1.00 7.24
CA PHE A 53 -2.35 -0.31 6.80
C PHE A 53 -0.85 -0.34 6.51
N SER A 54 -0.24 -1.51 6.77
CA SER A 54 1.17 -1.77 6.48
C SER A 54 1.35 -3.18 5.95
N LYS A 55 2.11 -3.32 4.85
CA LYS A 55 2.46 -4.61 4.26
C LYS A 55 3.96 -4.66 3.98
N ASN A 56 4.63 -5.64 4.59
CA ASN A 56 6.02 -5.96 4.29
C ASN A 56 6.07 -7.02 3.17
N TYR A 57 6.76 -6.68 2.08
CA TYR A 57 7.00 -7.54 0.92
C TYR A 57 8.37 -8.22 0.93
N GLY A 58 9.20 -7.94 1.94
CA GLY A 58 10.55 -8.49 2.09
C GLY A 58 11.51 -8.05 0.99
N ASN A 59 12.63 -8.76 0.88
CA ASN A 59 13.69 -8.52 -0.11
C ASN A 59 13.49 -9.26 -1.45
N ILE A 60 12.31 -9.85 -1.64
CA ILE A 60 12.07 -10.88 -2.67
C ILE A 60 11.72 -10.22 -4.02
N ILE A 61 11.39 -8.93 -4.02
CA ILE A 61 10.78 -8.28 -5.18
C ILE A 61 11.77 -7.35 -5.87
N LYS A 62 12.28 -7.77 -7.04
CA LYS A 62 13.15 -6.95 -7.91
C LYS A 62 12.41 -5.78 -8.57
N PHE A 63 11.07 -5.86 -8.69
CA PHE A 63 10.22 -4.82 -9.28
C PHE A 63 8.89 -4.74 -8.53
N LEU A 64 8.74 -3.77 -7.62
CA LEU A 64 7.49 -3.58 -6.89
C LEU A 64 6.52 -2.74 -7.73
N LYS A 65 5.63 -3.40 -8.46
CA LYS A 65 4.46 -2.76 -9.08
C LYS A 65 3.25 -3.00 -8.20
N TYR A 66 2.49 -1.93 -7.94
CA TYR A 66 1.27 -1.97 -7.16
C TYR A 66 0.17 -1.15 -7.83
N ALA A 67 -1.05 -1.65 -7.72
CA ALA A 67 -2.26 -0.95 -8.10
C ALA A 67 -3.24 -1.02 -6.92
N PHE A 68 -3.81 0.12 -6.57
CA PHE A 68 -4.96 0.11 -5.66
C PHE A 68 -6.24 0.17 -6.49
N GLU A 69 -7.00 -0.91 -6.45
CA GLU A 69 -8.31 -1.00 -7.08
C GLU A 69 -9.37 -0.37 -6.19
N GLN A 70 -10.01 0.69 -6.67
CA GLN A 70 -10.99 1.51 -5.95
C GLN A 70 -12.01 2.06 -6.94
N GLU A 71 -13.25 2.27 -6.48
CA GLU A 71 -14.32 2.85 -7.30
C GLU A 71 -14.06 4.32 -7.68
N ASP A 72 -13.28 5.06 -6.88
CA ASP A 72 -12.91 6.48 -7.11
C ASP A 72 -11.38 6.68 -7.11
N GLN A 73 -10.77 6.73 -8.30
CA GLN A 73 -9.34 7.06 -8.48
C GLN A 73 -9.14 8.59 -8.57
N LEU A 74 -9.17 9.30 -7.43
CA LEU A 74 -8.60 10.66 -7.38
C LEU A 74 -7.09 10.58 -7.13
N LEU A 75 -6.37 11.64 -7.53
CA LEU A 75 -4.92 11.81 -7.32
C LEU A 75 -4.53 11.51 -5.86
N ARG A 76 -3.75 10.45 -5.67
CA ARG A 76 -3.22 10.06 -4.36
C ARG A 76 -1.97 10.87 -4.04
N THR A 77 -1.84 11.32 -2.79
CA THR A 77 -0.63 12.01 -2.37
C THR A 77 0.42 10.97 -2.00
N VAL A 78 1.58 11.00 -2.65
CA VAL A 78 2.77 10.26 -2.20
C VAL A 78 3.23 10.91 -0.91
N ARG A 79 3.15 10.20 0.22
CA ARG A 79 3.65 10.71 1.50
C ARG A 79 5.11 10.34 1.70
N GLN A 80 5.78 11.03 2.62
CA GLN A 80 7.12 10.65 3.05
C GLN A 80 7.06 9.32 3.83
N PRO A 81 8.01 8.40 3.59
CA PRO A 81 8.08 7.13 4.29
C PRO A 81 8.18 7.31 5.81
N SER A 82 7.40 6.52 6.55
CA SER A 82 7.37 6.55 8.03
C SER A 82 8.60 5.89 8.68
N GLY A 83 9.40 5.16 7.90
CA GLY A 83 10.59 4.43 8.35
C GLY A 83 11.90 5.01 7.81
N GLN A 84 13.03 4.45 8.29
CA GLN A 84 14.33 4.75 7.70
C GLN A 84 14.35 4.26 6.25
N VAL A 85 14.43 5.21 5.32
CA VAL A 85 14.74 4.94 3.92
C VAL A 85 16.19 4.49 3.86
N GLY A 86 16.40 3.23 3.44
CA GLY A 86 17.71 2.68 3.16
C GLY A 86 18.36 3.43 1.99
N PRO A 87 19.69 3.61 2.02
CA PRO A 87 20.46 4.27 0.98
C PRO A 87 20.46 3.50 -0.34
#